data_AF-A0A7W1NQF3-F1
#
_entry.id   AF-A0A7W1NQF3-F1
#
_cell.length_a   1.000
_cell.length_b   1.000
_cell.length_c   1.000
_cell.angle_alpha   90.00
_cell.angle_beta   90.00
_cell.angle_gamma   90.00
#
_symmetry.space_group_name_H-M   'P 1'
#
loop_
_entity.id
_entity.type
_entity.pdbx_description
1 polymer ?
#
loop_
_entity_poly.entity_id
_entity_poly.type
_entity_poly.pdbx_seq_one_letter_code
_entity_poly.pdbx_strand_id
1 'polypeptide(L)'
;FAMIIYARVLVIVSSAGARSFTDELQNDTLNVLRTTPYSLREIIASKAAAAMWRQVEDLGLLMVGVALLSTPLLISYYGTLWPLDQNPLLSRVAIILGLGISIIRMLLEPFMVAMIGILMGTALRTRSAAILGTLFVSGFYFLLINLPRLIHMSWPVRFIVDFVLPLALPVLIIGLVIWLTSHLIERD
;
A
#
# COMPACT_ATOMS: atom_id res chain seq x y z
N PHE A 1 4.05 15.38 -12.37
CA PHE A 1 3.72 16.03 -11.08
C PHE A 1 3.06 15.06 -10.10
N ALA A 2 1.86 14.51 -10.39
CA ALA A 2 1.15 13.58 -9.50
C ALA A 2 1.98 12.36 -9.05
N MET A 3 2.74 11.73 -9.96
CA MET A 3 3.62 10.60 -9.63
C MET A 3 4.73 10.97 -8.62
N ILE A 4 5.27 12.19 -8.70
CA ILE A 4 6.32 12.67 -7.80
C ILE A 4 5.74 12.88 -6.39
N ILE A 5 4.54 13.46 -6.30
CA ILE A 5 3.84 13.64 -5.02
C ILE A 5 3.54 12.28 -4.40
N TYR A 6 3.01 11.34 -5.16
CA TYR A 6 2.72 9.99 -4.67
C TYR A 6 3.98 9.28 -4.15
N ALA A 7 5.08 9.31 -4.92
CA ALA A 7 6.36 8.75 -4.49
C ALA A 7 6.88 9.42 -3.21
N ARG A 8 6.76 10.75 -3.10
CA ARG A 8 7.12 11.50 -1.90
C ARG A 8 6.29 11.07 -0.69
N VAL A 9 4.98 10.95 -0.84
CA VAL A 9 4.07 10.50 0.24
C VAL A 9 4.48 9.11 0.71
N LEU A 10 4.75 8.17 -0.22
CA LEU A 10 5.20 6.83 0.15
C LEU A 10 6.51 6.84 0.94
N VAL A 11 7.48 7.66 0.55
CA VAL A 11 8.76 7.81 1.29
C VAL A 11 8.54 8.39 2.68
N ILE A 12 7.67 9.39 2.81
CA ILE A 12 7.35 10.01 4.10
C ILE A 12 6.64 9.00 5.01
N VAL A 13 5.63 8.30 4.50
CA VAL A 13 4.88 7.28 5.24
C VAL A 13 5.78 6.11 5.64
N SER A 14 6.63 5.63 4.74
CA SER A 14 7.56 4.54 5.01
C SER A 14 8.57 4.90 6.10
N SER A 15 9.16 6.09 6.00
CA SER A 15 10.14 6.58 6.97
C SER A 15 9.51 6.88 8.33
N ALA A 16 8.27 7.40 8.37
CA ALA A 16 7.52 7.59 9.59
C ALA A 16 7.21 6.26 10.29
N GLY A 17 6.78 5.23 9.54
CA GLY A 17 6.55 3.89 10.07
C GLY A 17 7.83 3.26 10.65
N ALA A 18 8.92 3.28 9.88
CA ALA A 18 10.21 2.73 10.31
C ALA A 18 10.78 3.44 11.56
N ARG A 19 10.76 4.77 11.59
CA ARG A 19 11.23 5.55 12.74
C ARG A 19 10.36 5.30 13.96
N SER A 20 9.03 5.32 13.78
CA SER A 20 8.10 5.17 14.90
C SER A 20 8.28 3.87 15.67
N PHE A 21 8.73 2.79 15.03
CA PHE A 21 8.95 1.52 15.72
C PHE A 21 10.39 1.35 16.20
N THR A 22 11.36 1.84 15.42
CA THR A 22 12.77 1.85 15.83
C THR A 22 12.95 2.63 17.13
N ASP A 23 12.27 3.77 17.26
CA ASP A 23 12.33 4.62 18.46
C ASP A 23 11.72 3.93 19.68
N GLU A 24 10.68 3.13 19.49
CA GLU A 24 10.03 2.39 20.58
C GLU A 24 10.90 1.27 21.12
N LEU A 25 11.69 0.64 20.25
CA LEU A 25 12.65 -0.39 20.61
C LEU A 25 13.93 0.20 21.22
N GLN A 26 14.38 1.36 20.74
CA GLN A 26 15.59 2.01 21.27
C GLN A 26 15.36 2.66 22.65
N ASN A 27 14.14 3.12 22.93
CA ASN A 27 13.80 3.76 24.20
C ASN A 27 13.08 2.85 25.19
N ASP A 28 12.95 1.54 24.88
CA ASP A 28 12.22 0.55 25.68
C ASP A 28 10.75 0.90 25.99
N THR A 29 10.16 1.84 25.25
CA THR A 29 8.77 2.29 25.44
C THR A 29 7.75 1.28 24.93
N LEU A 30 8.17 0.32 24.10
CA LEU A 30 7.30 -0.77 23.66
C LEU A 30 6.76 -1.60 24.84
N ASN A 31 7.58 -1.82 25.88
CA ASN A 31 7.15 -2.59 27.06
C ASN A 31 6.05 -1.86 27.83
N VAL A 32 6.11 -0.52 27.87
CA VAL A 32 5.05 0.30 28.46
C VAL A 32 3.76 0.17 27.65
N LEU A 33 3.83 0.20 26.32
CA LEU A 33 2.66 0.01 25.47
C LEU A 33 2.01 -1.38 25.65
N ARG A 34 2.80 -2.43 25.90
CA ARG A 34 2.28 -3.78 26.16
C ARG A 34 1.53 -3.91 27.49
N THR A 35 1.63 -2.94 28.40
CA THR A 35 0.82 -2.93 29.63
C THR A 35 -0.62 -2.48 29.40
N THR A 36 -0.90 -1.88 28.23
CA THR A 36 -2.26 -1.50 27.84
C THR A 36 -3.06 -2.74 27.42
N PRO A 37 -4.41 -2.71 27.50
CA PRO A 37 -5.25 -3.87 27.16
C PRO A 37 -5.30 -4.19 25.65
N TYR A 38 -4.49 -3.51 24.83
CA TYR A 38 -4.45 -3.71 23.38
C TYR A 38 -3.48 -4.82 22.99
N SER A 39 -3.87 -5.61 22.01
CA SER A 39 -3.01 -6.64 21.44
C SER A 39 -1.84 -6.02 20.66
N LEU A 40 -0.71 -6.74 20.57
CA LEU A 40 0.46 -6.27 19.83
C LEU A 40 0.14 -5.93 18.36
N ARG A 41 -0.77 -6.69 17.75
CA ARG A 41 -1.24 -6.47 16.38
C ARG A 41 -1.95 -5.12 16.23
N GLU A 42 -2.79 -4.75 17.21
CA GLU A 42 -3.47 -3.45 17.23
C GLU A 42 -2.49 -2.30 17.48
N ILE A 43 -1.48 -2.49 18.32
CA ILE A 43 -0.41 -1.51 18.54
C ILE A 43 0.37 -1.26 17.25
N ILE A 44 0.76 -2.32 16.54
CA ILE A 44 1.47 -2.23 15.26
C ILE A 44 0.60 -1.52 14.20
N ALA A 45 -0.64 -1.99 14.03
CA ALA A 45 -1.57 -1.44 13.05
C ALA A 45 -1.91 0.04 13.33
N SER A 46 -2.08 0.42 14.60
CA SER A 46 -2.38 1.81 14.97
C SER A 46 -1.21 2.76 14.66
N LYS A 47 0.04 2.31 14.82
CA LYS A 47 1.23 3.10 14.41
C LYS A 47 1.31 3.29 12.89
N ALA A 48 1.05 2.24 12.11
CA ALA A 48 0.98 2.37 10.65
C ALA A 48 -0.17 3.28 10.21
N ALA A 49 -1.34 3.15 10.84
CA ALA A 49 -2.50 4.01 10.59
C ALA A 49 -2.17 5.47 10.91
N ALA A 50 -1.50 5.75 12.03
CA ALA A 50 -1.06 7.10 12.39
C ALA A 50 -0.06 7.69 11.38
N ALA A 51 0.89 6.90 10.89
CA ALA A 51 1.84 7.33 9.87
C ALA A 51 1.13 7.70 8.55
N MET A 52 0.17 6.89 8.12
CA MET A 52 -0.66 7.17 6.94
C MET A 52 -1.58 8.38 7.16
N TRP A 53 -2.22 8.48 8.32
CA TRP A 53 -3.19 9.53 8.64
C TRP A 53 -2.58 10.93 8.59
N ARG A 54 -1.31 11.07 8.99
CA ARG A 54 -0.55 12.32 8.86
C ARG A 54 -0.40 12.80 7.42
N GLN A 55 -0.67 11.95 6.43
CA GLN A 55 -0.57 12.27 5.00
C GLN A 55 -1.94 12.16 4.31
N VAL A 56 -3.04 12.13 5.08
CA VAL A 56 -4.39 11.96 4.52
C VAL A 56 -4.80 13.11 3.60
N GLU A 57 -4.33 14.32 3.86
CA GLU A 57 -4.63 15.48 3.02
C GLU A 57 -3.96 15.36 1.64
N ASP A 58 -2.67 15.03 1.61
CA ASP A 58 -1.93 14.77 0.37
C ASP A 58 -2.51 13.56 -0.38
N LEU A 59 -2.87 12.49 0.34
CA LEU A 59 -3.55 11.33 -0.24
C LEU A 59 -4.93 11.70 -0.80
N GLY A 60 -5.69 12.56 -0.12
CA GLY A 60 -6.98 13.06 -0.58
C GLY A 60 -6.87 13.84 -1.89
N LEU A 61 -5.88 14.74 -1.98
CA LEU A 61 -5.58 15.47 -3.22
C LEU A 61 -5.21 14.51 -4.36
N LEU A 62 -4.41 13.48 -4.07
CA LEU A 62 -4.06 12.45 -5.04
C LEU A 62 -5.28 11.62 -5.46
N MET A 63 -6.19 11.29 -4.54
CA MET A 63 -7.45 10.58 -4.84
C MET A 63 -8.32 11.37 -5.80
N VAL A 64 -8.47 12.68 -5.59
CA VAL A 64 -9.20 13.54 -6.53
C VAL A 64 -8.50 13.56 -7.89
N GLY A 65 -7.16 13.72 -7.91
CA GLY A 65 -6.38 13.69 -9.14
C GLY A 65 -6.52 12.38 -9.91
N VAL A 66 -6.47 11.24 -9.22
CA VAL A 66 -6.67 9.92 -9.84
C VAL A 66 -8.09 9.78 -10.33
N ALA A 67 -9.12 10.14 -9.56
CA ALA A 67 -10.51 10.02 -10.02
C ALA A 67 -10.75 10.79 -11.33
N LEU A 68 -10.24 12.02 -11.42
CA LEU A 68 -10.39 12.85 -12.61
C LEU A 68 -9.58 12.35 -13.81
N LEU A 69 -8.32 11.93 -13.60
CA LEU A 69 -7.41 11.54 -14.68
C LEU A 69 -7.56 10.08 -15.12
N SER A 70 -7.94 9.17 -14.21
CA SER A 70 -8.09 7.75 -14.53
C SER A 70 -9.37 7.47 -15.28
N THR A 71 -10.45 8.22 -15.06
CA THR A 71 -11.73 8.02 -15.75
C THR A 71 -11.60 7.99 -17.28
N PRO A 72 -11.03 9.01 -17.97
CA PRO A 72 -10.88 8.98 -19.42
C PRO A 72 -9.93 7.88 -19.91
N LEU A 73 -8.90 7.54 -19.13
CA LEU A 73 -7.98 6.44 -19.44
C LEU A 73 -8.69 5.08 -19.37
N LEU A 74 -9.49 4.85 -18.33
CA LEU A 74 -10.26 3.62 -18.16
C LEU A 74 -11.34 3.48 -19.24
N ILE A 75 -12.02 4.58 -19.60
CA ILE A 75 -12.98 4.60 -20.71
C ILE A 75 -12.28 4.22 -22.02
N SER A 76 -11.14 4.84 -22.32
CA SER A 76 -10.41 4.56 -23.57
C SER A 76 -9.91 3.11 -23.61
N TYR A 77 -9.37 2.62 -22.49
CA TYR A 77 -8.84 1.28 -22.38
C TYR A 77 -9.94 0.21 -22.47
N TYR A 78 -10.96 0.28 -21.62
CA TYR A 78 -12.05 -0.70 -21.63
C TYR A 78 -13.00 -0.56 -22.81
N GLY A 79 -13.12 0.64 -23.39
CA GLY A 79 -13.86 0.86 -24.63
C GLY A 79 -13.25 0.14 -25.84
N THR A 80 -11.93 -0.07 -25.87
CA THR A 80 -11.27 -0.88 -26.91
C THR A 80 -11.44 -2.38 -26.71
N LEU A 81 -11.49 -2.83 -25.44
CA LEU A 81 -11.68 -4.25 -25.09
C LEU A 81 -13.13 -4.69 -25.25
N TRP A 82 -14.08 -3.83 -24.86
CA TRP A 82 -15.51 -4.05 -25.01
C TRP A 82 -16.16 -2.78 -25.57
N PRO A 83 -16.47 -2.77 -26.87
CA PRO A 83 -17.15 -1.65 -27.49
C PRO A 83 -18.44 -1.32 -26.75
N LEU A 84 -18.60 -0.05 -26.40
CA LEU A 84 -19.77 0.46 -25.68
C LEU A 84 -21.08 0.18 -26.43
N ASP A 85 -21.01 0.05 -27.76
CA ASP A 85 -22.16 -0.20 -28.63
C ASP A 85 -22.67 -1.65 -28.54
N GLN A 86 -21.76 -2.60 -28.28
CA GLN A 86 -22.11 -4.03 -28.26
C GLN A 86 -22.44 -4.51 -26.83
N ASN A 87 -21.68 -4.06 -25.83
CA ASN A 87 -21.83 -4.52 -24.44
C ASN A 87 -21.76 -3.35 -23.45
N PRO A 88 -22.74 -2.43 -23.48
CA PRO A 88 -22.70 -1.19 -22.69
C PRO A 88 -22.63 -1.44 -21.18
N LEU A 89 -23.27 -2.50 -20.68
CA LEU A 89 -23.27 -2.84 -19.25
C LEU A 89 -21.90 -3.31 -18.77
N LEU A 90 -21.23 -4.20 -19.51
CA LEU A 90 -19.94 -4.76 -19.11
C LEU A 90 -18.85 -3.69 -19.05
N SER A 91 -18.78 -2.80 -20.05
CA SER A 91 -17.78 -1.73 -20.07
C SER A 91 -17.99 -0.74 -18.93
N ARG A 92 -19.24 -0.36 -18.63
CA ARG A 92 -19.56 0.54 -17.52
C ARG A 92 -19.19 -0.07 -16.17
N VAL A 93 -19.51 -1.35 -15.95
CA VAL A 93 -19.15 -2.06 -14.71
C VAL A 93 -17.63 -2.15 -14.57
N ALA A 94 -16.90 -2.47 -15.64
CA ALA A 94 -15.44 -2.54 -15.61
C ALA A 94 -14.79 -1.18 -15.27
N ILE A 95 -15.31 -0.08 -15.83
CA ILE A 95 -14.83 1.27 -15.53
C ILE A 95 -15.08 1.64 -14.06
N ILE A 96 -16.30 1.41 -13.56
CA ILE A 96 -16.66 1.71 -12.17
C ILE A 96 -15.82 0.87 -11.20
N LEU A 97 -15.67 -0.42 -11.46
CA LEU A 97 -14.82 -1.30 -10.67
C LEU A 97 -13.35 -0.86 -10.71
N GLY A 98 -12.85 -0.47 -11.88
CA GLY A 98 -11.46 -0.03 -12.05
C GLY A 98 -11.17 1.24 -11.27
N LEU A 99 -12.12 2.18 -11.27
CA LEU A 99 -12.02 3.40 -10.50
C LEU A 99 -12.10 3.13 -8.99
N GLY A 100 -13.05 2.30 -8.56
CA GLY A 100 -13.17 1.89 -7.15
C GLY A 100 -11.91 1.20 -6.63
N ILE A 101 -11.34 0.29 -7.43
CA ILE A 101 -10.10 -0.40 -7.10
C ILE A 101 -8.93 0.56 -7.02
N SER A 102 -8.84 1.53 -7.93
CA SER A 102 -7.79 2.56 -7.90
C SER A 102 -7.85 3.42 -6.63
N ILE A 103 -9.05 3.77 -6.18
CA ILE A 103 -9.27 4.53 -4.94
C ILE A 103 -8.86 3.70 -3.71
N ILE A 104 -9.35 2.46 -3.60
CA ILE A 104 -9.03 1.58 -2.47
C ILE A 104 -7.53 1.31 -2.41
N ARG A 105 -6.92 1.00 -3.55
CA ARG A 105 -5.48 0.76 -3.69
C ARG A 105 -4.66 1.95 -3.18
N MET A 106 -5.08 3.17 -3.47
CA MET A 106 -4.36 4.37 -3.05
C MET A 106 -4.34 4.57 -1.53
N LEU A 107 -5.26 3.95 -0.79
CA LEU A 107 -5.22 3.90 0.67
C LEU A 107 -4.45 2.67 1.19
N LEU A 108 -4.65 1.51 0.56
CA LEU A 108 -4.00 0.27 0.97
C LEU A 108 -2.48 0.29 0.79
N GLU A 109 -1.97 0.84 -0.31
CA GLU A 109 -0.53 0.83 -0.61
C GLU A 109 0.30 1.66 0.37
N PRO A 110 -0.03 2.93 0.69
CA PRO A 110 0.66 3.67 1.74
C PRO A 110 0.60 2.98 3.10
N PHE A 111 -0.54 2.40 3.45
CA PHE A 111 -0.68 1.65 4.71
C PHE A 111 0.25 0.42 4.72
N MET A 112 0.26 -0.37 3.65
CA MET A 112 1.16 -1.51 3.49
C MET A 112 2.64 -1.07 3.58
N VAL A 113 3.01 0.03 2.94
CA VAL A 113 4.37 0.57 2.98
C VAL A 113 4.75 1.04 4.40
N ALA A 114 3.82 1.64 5.15
CA ALA A 114 4.02 1.97 6.56
C ALA A 114 4.29 0.71 7.39
N MET A 115 3.52 -0.35 7.15
CA MET A 115 3.68 -1.65 7.81
C MET A 115 5.05 -2.27 7.52
N ILE A 116 5.48 -2.30 6.25
CA ILE A 116 6.84 -2.74 5.88
C ILE A 116 7.89 -1.91 6.64
N GLY A 117 7.64 -0.60 6.77
CA GLY A 117 8.43 0.31 7.61
C GLY A 117 8.61 -0.21 9.03
N ILE A 118 7.51 -0.54 9.69
CA ILE A 118 7.51 -1.08 11.05
C ILE A 118 8.29 -2.40 11.16
N LEU A 119 8.10 -3.31 10.20
CA LEU A 119 8.85 -4.58 10.18
C LEU A 119 10.36 -4.34 10.07
N MET A 120 10.79 -3.47 9.15
CA MET A 120 12.20 -3.14 8.97
C MET A 120 12.78 -2.42 10.19
N GLY A 121 11.99 -1.55 10.84
CA GLY A 121 12.35 -0.92 12.11
C GLY A 121 12.56 -1.94 13.23
N THR A 122 11.73 -2.98 13.26
CA THR A 122 11.84 -4.09 14.20
C THR A 122 13.08 -4.93 13.94
N ALA A 123 13.30 -5.32 12.68
CA ALA A 123 14.38 -6.23 12.31
C ALA A 123 15.78 -5.60 12.39
N LEU A 124 15.92 -4.32 11.99
CA LEU A 124 17.24 -3.70 11.81
C LEU A 124 17.67 -2.79 12.98
N ARG A 125 16.74 -2.43 13.89
CA ARG A 125 16.94 -1.64 15.12
C ARG A 125 17.71 -0.31 14.97
N THR A 126 18.00 0.11 13.74
CA THR A 126 18.75 1.30 13.38
C THR A 126 17.95 2.07 12.34
N ARG A 127 17.72 3.37 12.60
CA ARG A 127 16.80 4.20 11.81
C ARG A 127 17.16 4.21 10.33
N SER A 128 18.44 4.43 10.01
CA SER A 128 18.91 4.55 8.63
C SER A 128 18.76 3.24 7.85
N ALA A 129 19.14 2.10 8.45
CA ALA A 129 19.03 0.81 7.80
C ALA A 129 17.55 0.41 7.63
N ALA A 130 16.70 0.67 8.62
CA ALA A 130 15.26 0.43 8.54
C ALA A 130 14.59 1.20 7.40
N ILE A 131 14.90 2.49 7.25
CA ILE A 131 14.37 3.32 6.17
C ILE A 131 14.84 2.79 4.80
N LEU A 132 16.13 2.53 4.64
CA LEU A 132 16.68 2.02 3.38
C LEU A 132 16.09 0.65 3.01
N GLY A 133 16.00 -0.27 3.98
CA GLY A 133 15.38 -1.58 3.78
C GLY A 133 13.92 -1.46 3.35
N THR A 134 13.16 -0.55 3.98
CA THR A 134 11.76 -0.30 3.63
C THR A 134 11.62 0.22 2.21
N LEU A 135 12.45 1.19 1.82
CA LEU A 135 12.45 1.76 0.48
C LEU A 135 12.82 0.71 -0.57
N PHE A 136 13.82 -0.14 -0.28
CA PHE A 136 14.23 -1.21 -1.17
C PHE A 136 13.11 -2.24 -1.37
N VAL A 137 12.52 -2.76 -0.28
CA VAL A 137 11.43 -3.75 -0.34
C VAL A 137 10.19 -3.17 -1.01
N SER A 138 9.80 -1.94 -0.65
CA SER A 138 8.64 -1.27 -1.26
C SER A 138 8.87 -0.98 -2.74
N GLY A 139 10.07 -0.52 -3.11
CA GLY A 139 10.45 -0.29 -4.50
C GLY A 139 10.39 -1.57 -5.32
N PHE A 140 10.88 -2.69 -4.77
CA PHE A 140 10.80 -3.99 -5.43
C PHE A 140 9.35 -4.48 -5.57
N TYR A 141 8.51 -4.28 -4.56
CA TYR A 141 7.07 -4.55 -4.64
C TYR A 141 6.42 -3.79 -5.81
N PHE A 142 6.67 -2.47 -5.93
CA PHE A 142 6.08 -1.67 -6.99
C PHE A 142 6.62 -2.05 -8.37
N LEU A 143 7.88 -2.47 -8.45
CA LEU A 143 8.44 -2.97 -9.70
C LEU A 143 7.77 -4.29 -10.11
N LEU A 144 7.69 -5.26 -9.20
CA LEU A 144 7.11 -6.57 -9.45
C LEU A 144 5.62 -6.51 -9.79
N ILE A 145 4.86 -5.60 -9.18
CA ILE A 145 3.42 -5.49 -9.47
C ILE A 145 3.14 -4.88 -10.85
N ASN A 146 4.05 -4.04 -11.35
CA ASN A 146 3.90 -3.38 -12.64
C ASN A 146 4.47 -4.18 -13.81
N LEU A 147 5.47 -5.04 -13.59
CA LEU A 147 6.06 -5.88 -14.65
C LEU A 147 5.03 -6.75 -15.40
N PRO A 148 4.12 -7.50 -14.72
CA PRO A 148 3.11 -8.31 -15.38
C PRO A 148 2.20 -7.51 -16.32
N ARG A 149 1.96 -6.22 -16.01
CA ARG A 149 1.09 -5.35 -16.82
C ARG A 149 1.67 -5.02 -18.19
N LEU A 150 2.98 -5.21 -18.38
CA LEU A 150 3.68 -4.98 -19.65
C LEU A 150 3.58 -6.19 -20.59
N ILE A 151 3.18 -7.36 -20.08
CA ILE A 151 3.08 -8.58 -20.87
C ILE A 151 1.68 -8.66 -21.50
N HIS A 152 1.61 -8.97 -22.79
CA HIS A 152 0.34 -9.24 -23.46
C HIS A 152 -0.25 -10.56 -22.93
N MET A 153 -1.24 -10.46 -22.03
CA MET A 153 -1.91 -11.59 -21.42
C MET A 153 -3.31 -11.81 -22.00
N SER A 154 -3.81 -13.04 -21.88
CA SER A 154 -5.20 -13.35 -22.18
C SER A 154 -6.15 -12.57 -21.27
N TRP A 155 -7.36 -12.32 -21.77
CA TRP A 155 -8.35 -11.48 -21.09
C TRP A 155 -8.63 -11.88 -19.62
N PRO A 156 -8.83 -13.17 -19.26
CA PRO A 156 -9.10 -13.55 -17.88
C PRO A 156 -7.93 -13.27 -16.94
N VAL A 157 -6.70 -13.51 -17.40
CA VAL A 157 -5.49 -13.29 -16.59
C VAL A 157 -5.27 -11.80 -16.37
N ARG A 158 -5.51 -11.00 -17.42
CA ARG A 158 -5.41 -9.54 -17.35
C ARG A 158 -6.39 -8.96 -16.34
N PHE A 159 -7.62 -9.48 -16.28
CA PHE A 159 -8.60 -9.07 -15.27
C PHE A 159 -8.09 -9.33 -13.84
N ILE A 160 -7.49 -10.49 -13.59
CA ILE A 160 -6.91 -10.79 -12.26
C ILE A 160 -5.79 -9.81 -11.92
N VAL A 161 -4.89 -9.53 -12.86
CA VAL A 161 -3.75 -8.60 -12.66
C VAL A 161 -4.19 -7.15 -12.47
N ASP A 162 -5.24 -6.72 -13.17
CA ASP A 162 -5.71 -5.33 -13.14
C ASP A 162 -6.60 -5.04 -11.93
N PHE A 163 -7.40 -6.02 -11.48
CA PHE A 163 -8.41 -5.80 -10.45
C PHE A 163 -8.14 -6.52 -9.12
N VAL A 164 -7.79 -7.81 -9.17
CA VAL A 164 -7.66 -8.64 -7.96
C VAL A 164 -6.31 -8.43 -7.31
N LEU A 165 -5.24 -8.51 -8.10
CA LEU A 165 -3.87 -8.47 -7.63
C LEU A 165 -3.51 -7.17 -6.88
N PRO A 166 -3.94 -5.97 -7.32
CA PRO A 166 -3.62 -4.72 -6.61
C PRO A 166 -4.34 -4.54 -5.28
N LEU A 167 -5.36 -5.36 -4.99
CA LEU A 167 -6.05 -5.34 -3.70
C LEU A 167 -5.60 -6.50 -2.80
N ALA A 168 -5.56 -7.71 -3.36
CA ALA A 168 -5.20 -8.91 -2.63
C ALA A 168 -3.76 -8.85 -2.13
N LEU A 169 -2.83 -8.37 -2.98
CA LEU A 169 -1.40 -8.40 -2.67
C LEU A 169 -1.03 -7.46 -1.50
N PRO A 170 -1.49 -6.19 -1.44
CA PRO A 170 -1.31 -5.36 -0.25
C PRO A 170 -1.87 -5.97 1.02
N VAL A 171 -3.08 -6.52 0.98
CA VAL A 171 -3.75 -7.12 2.15
C VAL A 171 -2.95 -8.33 2.66
N LEU A 172 -2.48 -9.19 1.76
CA LEU A 172 -1.64 -10.33 2.11
C LEU A 172 -0.31 -9.88 2.71
N ILE A 173 0.34 -8.86 2.15
CA ILE A 173 1.59 -8.31 2.70
C ILE A 173 1.36 -7.72 4.08
N ILE A 174 0.28 -6.95 4.28
CA ILE A 174 -0.07 -6.38 5.60
C ILE A 174 -0.21 -7.50 6.64
N GLY A 175 -0.98 -8.56 6.33
CA GLY A 175 -1.16 -9.70 7.21
C GLY A 175 0.16 -10.41 7.54
N LEU A 176 0.98 -10.67 6.53
CA LEU A 176 2.30 -11.28 6.68
C LEU A 176 3.22 -10.42 7.55
N VAL A 177 3.24 -9.11 7.32
CA VAL A 177 4.06 -8.16 8.07
C VAL A 177 3.64 -8.08 9.53
N ILE A 178 2.33 -8.03 9.83
CA ILE A 178 1.84 -8.08 11.21
C ILE A 178 2.33 -9.36 11.90
N TRP A 179 2.19 -10.50 11.23
CA TRP A 179 2.59 -11.79 11.77
C TRP A 179 4.10 -11.85 12.03
N LEU A 180 4.93 -11.50 11.03
CA LEU A 180 6.39 -11.47 11.16
C LEU A 180 6.86 -10.52 12.26
N THR A 181 6.28 -9.31 12.31
CA THR A 181 6.68 -8.32 13.31
C THR A 181 6.33 -8.80 14.72
N SER A 182 5.13 -9.36 14.91
CA SER A 182 4.73 -9.92 16.20
C SER A 182 5.65 -11.06 16.62
N HIS A 183 6.01 -11.95 15.69
CA HIS A 183 6.90 -13.07 15.96
C HIS A 183 8.32 -12.64 16.31
N LEU A 184 8.87 -11.62 15.65
CA LEU A 184 10.18 -11.06 15.99
C LEU A 184 10.19 -10.46 17.40
N ILE A 185 9.10 -9.79 17.78
CA ILE A 185 8.95 -9.09 19.06
C ILE A 185 8.72 -10.03 20.24
N GLU A 186 8.08 -11.19 20.01
CA GLU A 186 7.84 -12.22 21.04
C GLU A 186 9.06 -13.11 21.29
N ARG A 187 9.98 -13.19 20.32
CA ARG A 187 11.20 -14.00 20.42
C ARG A 187 12.33 -13.28 21.17
N ASP A 188 12.33 -11.95 21.13
CA ASP A 188 13.29 -11.08 21.83
C ASP A 188 12.83 -10.78 23.27
#